data_AF-A0A960B6I9-F1
#
_entry.id   AF-A0A960B6I9-F1
#
_cell.length_a   1.000
_cell.length_b   1.000
_cell.length_c   1.000
_cell.angle_alpha   90.00
_cell.angle_beta   90.00
_cell.angle_gamma   90.00
#
_symmetry.space_group_name_H-M   'P 1'
#
loop_
_entity.id
_entity.type
_entity.pdbx_description
1 polymer ?
#
loop_
_entity_poly.entity_id
_entity_poly.type
_entity_poly.pdbx_seq_one_letter_code
_entity_poly.pdbx_strand_id
1 'polypeptide(L)'
;MPHEDSPEKLARMHTWLDLVATEAGVEPEALAANQDALLDLISTVAHGPSRPGAPLTAFLVGVAVGRGADAADLIGRVDRLAAQTPS
;
A
#
# COMPACT_ATOMS: atom_id res chain seq x y z
N MET A 1 -6.31 -3.42 -22.26
CA MET A 1 -5.21 -2.43 -22.30
C MET A 1 -4.94 -2.05 -20.86
N PRO A 2 -3.73 -2.26 -20.30
CA PRO A 2 -3.40 -1.57 -19.06
C PRO A 2 -3.39 -0.07 -19.41
N HIS A 3 -4.23 0.71 -18.75
CA HIS A 3 -4.09 2.16 -18.82
C HIS A 3 -2.84 2.51 -18.03
N GLU A 4 -1.74 2.71 -18.74
CA GLU A 4 -0.56 3.34 -18.17
C GLU A 4 -1.01 4.70 -17.60
N ASP A 5 -0.82 4.89 -16.30
CA ASP A 5 -1.23 6.13 -15.66
C ASP A 5 -0.45 7.28 -16.30
N SER A 6 -1.17 8.30 -16.77
CA SER A 6 -0.50 9.44 -17.42
C SER A 6 0.49 10.09 -16.43
N PRO A 7 1.62 10.62 -16.90
CA PRO A 7 2.59 11.30 -16.04
C PRO A 7 1.94 12.38 -15.16
N GLU A 8 0.93 13.08 -15.69
CA GLU A 8 0.15 14.06 -14.94
C GLU A 8 -0.67 13.46 -13.80
N LYS A 9 -1.24 12.26 -13.99
CA LYS A 9 -2.02 11.58 -12.96
C LYS A 9 -1.12 11.09 -11.82
N LEU A 10 0.06 10.53 -12.16
CA LEU A 10 1.07 10.15 -11.17
C LEU A 10 1.56 11.37 -10.38
N ALA A 11 1.81 12.50 -11.06
CA ALA A 11 2.19 13.74 -10.39
C ALA A 11 1.12 14.22 -9.40
N ARG A 12 -0.17 14.23 -9.82
CA ARG A 12 -1.28 14.58 -8.92
C ARG A 12 -1.39 13.64 -7.71
N MET A 13 -1.15 12.34 -7.91
CA MET A 13 -1.14 11.35 -6.83
C MET A 13 -0.02 11.65 -5.83
N HIS A 14 1.22 11.89 -6.30
CA HIS A 14 2.33 12.22 -5.41
C HIS A 14 2.06 13.51 -4.61
N THR A 15 1.59 14.58 -5.27
CA THR A 15 1.20 15.81 -4.57
C THR A 15 0.12 15.58 -3.52
N TRP A 16 -0.87 14.73 -3.83
CA TRP A 16 -1.89 14.36 -2.85
C TRP A 16 -1.30 13.60 -1.65
N LEU A 17 -0.40 12.65 -1.90
CA LEU A 17 0.27 11.88 -0.83
C LEU A 17 1.13 12.79 0.05
N ASP A 18 1.80 13.79 -0.50
CA ASP A 18 2.58 14.78 0.26
C ASP A 18 1.69 15.59 1.22
N LEU A 19 0.49 16.00 0.77
CA LEU A 19 -0.48 16.70 1.61
C LEU A 19 -0.99 15.81 2.74
N VAL A 20 -1.30 14.54 2.45
CA VAL A 20 -1.74 13.57 3.45
C VAL A 20 -0.64 13.27 4.47
N ALA A 21 0.60 13.11 4.01
CA ALA A 21 1.77 12.89 4.86
C ALA A 21 1.98 14.08 5.82
N THR A 22 1.87 15.30 5.29
CA THR A 22 1.94 16.55 6.09
C THR A 22 0.86 16.59 7.17
N GLU A 23 -0.40 16.33 6.81
CA GLU A 23 -1.53 16.33 7.76
C GLU A 23 -1.38 15.23 8.83
N ALA A 24 -0.86 14.07 8.44
CA ALA A 24 -0.65 12.93 9.34
C ALA A 24 0.62 13.06 10.20
N GLY A 25 1.50 14.03 9.92
CA GLY A 25 2.80 14.17 10.57
C GLY A 25 3.75 12.99 10.29
N VAL A 26 3.71 12.46 9.07
CA VAL A 26 4.52 11.31 8.62
C VAL A 26 5.51 11.76 7.54
N GLU A 27 6.75 11.28 7.63
CA GLU A 27 7.77 11.53 6.60
C GLU A 27 7.46 10.75 5.30
N PRO A 28 7.35 11.41 4.13
CA PRO A 28 7.01 10.78 2.86
C PRO A 28 7.96 9.66 2.42
N GLU A 29 9.23 9.72 2.84
CA GLU A 29 10.27 8.75 2.50
C GLU A 29 9.94 7.33 2.99
N ALA A 30 9.14 7.22 4.06
CA ALA A 30 8.70 5.93 4.58
C ALA A 30 7.83 5.17 3.57
N LEU A 31 7.05 5.90 2.76
CA LEU A 31 6.21 5.33 1.71
C LEU A 31 7.05 4.98 0.47
N ALA A 32 7.96 5.86 0.06
CA ALA A 32 8.75 5.71 -1.16
C ALA A 32 9.51 4.37 -1.23
N ALA A 33 10.06 3.91 -0.10
CA ALA A 33 10.82 2.66 -0.04
C ALA A 33 9.94 1.39 -0.18
N ASN A 34 8.63 1.50 0.07
CA ASN A 34 7.71 0.35 0.15
C ASN A 34 6.52 0.46 -0.81
N GLN A 35 6.48 1.50 -1.64
CA GLN A 35 5.32 1.86 -2.47
C GLN A 35 4.88 0.70 -3.36
N ASP A 36 5.79 0.19 -4.20
CA ASP A 36 5.45 -0.82 -5.20
C ASP A 36 5.00 -2.12 -4.53
N ALA A 37 5.73 -2.56 -3.50
CA ALA A 37 5.39 -3.77 -2.74
C ALA A 37 4.03 -3.65 -2.03
N LEU A 38 3.69 -2.45 -1.51
CA LEU A 38 2.40 -2.20 -0.90
C LEU A 38 1.27 -2.21 -1.96
N LEU A 39 1.49 -1.58 -3.11
CA LEU A 39 0.51 -1.58 -4.21
C LEU A 39 0.25 -2.99 -4.76
N ASP A 40 1.30 -3.79 -4.89
CA ASP A 40 1.21 -5.20 -5.29
C ASP A 40 0.40 -6.00 -4.27
N LEU A 41 0.69 -5.86 -2.96
CA LEU A 41 -0.11 -6.49 -1.90
C LEU A 41 -1.59 -6.10 -2.00
N ILE A 42 -1.88 -4.81 -2.18
CA ILE A 42 -3.26 -4.35 -2.30
C ILE A 42 -3.93 -4.92 -3.55
N SER A 43 -3.20 -5.04 -4.65
CA SER A 43 -3.66 -5.75 -5.85
C SER A 43 -3.96 -7.22 -5.55
N THR A 44 -3.06 -7.94 -4.88
CA THR A 44 -3.25 -9.35 -4.47
C THR A 44 -4.51 -9.50 -3.63
N VAL A 45 -4.72 -8.64 -2.62
CA VAL A 45 -5.90 -8.73 -1.74
C VAL A 45 -7.19 -8.39 -2.49
N ALA A 46 -7.15 -7.40 -3.38
CA ALA A 46 -8.32 -6.97 -4.14
C ALA A 46 -8.78 -8.01 -5.18
N HIS A 47 -7.84 -8.74 -5.78
CA HIS A 47 -8.11 -9.85 -6.68
C HIS A 47 -8.31 -11.19 -5.94
N GLY A 48 -7.81 -11.29 -4.70
CA GLY A 48 -7.99 -12.38 -3.76
C GLY A 48 -9.14 -12.12 -2.78
N PRO A 49 -9.01 -12.43 -1.48
CA PRO A 49 -10.13 -12.80 -0.60
C PRO A 49 -11.30 -11.82 -0.61
N SER A 50 -11.06 -10.50 -0.71
CA SER A 50 -12.12 -9.54 -1.09
C SER A 50 -11.59 -8.15 -1.45
N ARG A 51 -12.27 -7.46 -2.38
CA ARG A 51 -12.00 -6.05 -2.74
C ARG A 51 -12.04 -5.07 -1.55
N PRO A 52 -12.99 -5.14 -0.60
CA PRO A 52 -12.95 -4.31 0.61
C PRO A 52 -11.77 -4.62 1.54
N GLY A 53 -11.19 -5.83 1.45
CA GLY A 53 -10.05 -6.25 2.25
C GLY A 53 -8.77 -5.46 1.93
N ALA A 54 -8.65 -4.92 0.72
CA ALA A 54 -7.48 -4.16 0.28
C ALA A 54 -7.21 -2.91 1.17
N PRO A 55 -8.12 -1.92 1.26
CA PRO A 55 -7.89 -0.75 2.12
C PRO A 55 -7.77 -1.10 3.61
N LEU A 56 -8.46 -2.14 4.08
CA LEU A 56 -8.36 -2.60 5.48
C LEU A 56 -6.99 -3.23 5.78
N THR A 57 -6.43 -3.94 4.80
CA THR A 57 -5.08 -4.52 4.91
C THR A 57 -4.03 -3.40 4.94
N ALA A 58 -4.14 -2.40 4.05
CA ALA A 58 -3.25 -1.23 4.07
C ALA A 58 -3.26 -0.53 5.43
N PHE A 59 -4.45 -0.34 6.02
CA PHE A 59 -4.60 0.27 7.34
C PHE A 59 -3.90 -0.55 8.43
N LEU A 60 -4.10 -1.87 8.47
CA LEU A 60 -3.45 -2.75 9.47
C LEU A 60 -1.92 -2.79 9.32
N VAL A 61 -1.42 -2.83 8.08
CA VAL A 61 0.01 -2.72 7.80
C VAL A 61 0.57 -1.41 8.32
N GLY A 62 -0.09 -0.28 8.01
CA GLY A 62 0.32 1.05 8.51
C GLY A 62 0.34 1.13 10.04
N VAL A 63 -0.68 0.62 10.72
CA VAL A 63 -0.74 0.58 12.20
C VAL A 63 0.40 -0.25 12.79
N ALA A 64 0.73 -1.40 12.19
CA ALA A 64 1.81 -2.25 12.67
C ALA A 64 3.19 -1.62 12.45
N VAL A 65 3.42 -1.00 11.29
CA VAL A 65 4.66 -0.25 11.01
C VAL A 65 4.82 0.91 11.99
N GLY A 66 3.75 1.66 12.26
CA GLY A 66 3.76 2.72 13.28
C GLY A 66 4.04 2.23 14.71
N ARG A 67 3.92 0.92 14.96
CA ARG A 67 4.30 0.26 16.23
C ARG A 67 5.71 -0.32 16.22
N GLY A 68 6.50 -0.08 15.17
CA GLY A 68 7.88 -0.52 15.03
C GLY A 68 8.08 -1.83 14.26
N ALA A 69 7.06 -2.31 13.53
CA ALA A 69 7.27 -3.42 12.60
C ALA A 69 8.07 -2.97 11.38
N ASP A 70 8.94 -3.85 10.86
CA ASP A 70 9.59 -3.64 9.58
C ASP A 70 8.56 -3.73 8.43
N ALA A 71 8.49 -2.69 7.61
CA ALA A 71 7.48 -2.58 6.57
C ALA A 71 7.66 -3.62 5.46
N ALA A 72 8.88 -3.80 4.96
CA ALA A 72 9.17 -4.71 3.85
C ALA A 72 8.90 -6.17 4.24
N ASP A 73 9.37 -6.58 5.42
CA ASP A 73 9.13 -7.92 5.96
C ASP A 73 7.64 -8.16 6.25
N LEU A 74 6.94 -7.18 6.85
CA LEU A 74 5.51 -7.29 7.10
C LEU A 74 4.70 -7.42 5.80
N ILE A 75 4.94 -6.55 4.81
CA ILE A 75 4.27 -6.59 3.51
C ILE A 75 4.47 -7.97 2.87
N GLY A 76 5.72 -8.48 2.83
CA GLY A 76 6.01 -9.78 2.24
C GLY A 76 5.37 -10.97 2.98
N ARG A 77 5.17 -10.88 4.30
CA ARG A 77 4.40 -11.90 5.04
C ARG A 77 2.91 -11.84 4.73
N VAL A 78 2.33 -10.64 4.68
CA VAL A 78 0.89 -10.45 4.44
C VAL A 78 0.54 -10.82 2.99
N ASP A 79 1.39 -10.50 2.02
CA ASP A 79 1.17 -10.84 0.62
C ASP A 79 1.15 -12.37 0.42
N ARG A 80 2.08 -13.10 1.04
CA ARG A 80 2.05 -14.57 1.05
C ARG A 80 0.79 -15.13 1.68
N LEU A 81 0.24 -14.50 2.72
CA LEU A 81 -1.03 -14.92 3.34
C LEU A 81 -2.22 -14.66 2.40
N ALA A 82 -2.25 -13.50 1.75
CA ALA A 82 -3.27 -13.15 0.77
C ALA A 82 -3.27 -14.11 -0.43
N ALA A 83 -2.09 -14.47 -0.95
CA ALA A 83 -1.93 -15.41 -2.05
C ALA A 83 -2.41 -16.85 -1.71
N GLN A 84 -2.43 -17.23 -0.42
CA GLN A 84 -2.90 -18.54 0.03
C GLN A 84 -4.41 -18.59 0.30
N THR A 85 -5.11 -17.44 0.22
CA THR A 85 -6.54 -17.34 0.52
C THR A 85 -7.32 -17.04 -0.75
N PRO A 86 -7.68 -18.05 -1.56
CA PRO A 86 -8.53 -17.85 -2.74
C PRO A 86 -9.92 -17.37 -2.33
N SER A 87 -10.58 -16.61 -3.21
CA SER A 87 -11.95 -16.10 -3.02
C SER A 87 -13.00 -17.21 -2.83
#